data_AF-A0A8C0J0A9-F1
#
_entry.id   AF-A0A8C0J0A9-F1
#
_cell.length_a   1.000
_cell.length_b   1.000
_cell.length_c   1.000
_cell.angle_alpha   90.00
_cell.angle_beta   90.00
_cell.angle_gamma   90.00
#
_symmetry.space_group_name_H-M   'P 1'
#
loop_
_entity.id
_entity.type
_entity.pdbx_description
1 polymer ?
#
loop_
_entity_poly.entity_id
_entity_poly.type
_entity_poly.pdbx_seq_one_letter_code
_entity_poly.pdbx_strand_id
1 'polypeptide(L)'
;MEKSGNIQLEIPDFSNSVLSHLNQLRMQGRLCDIVVNVQGQAFRAHKVVLAASSPYFRDHMSLNEMSTCLLSGDLFISPQTKSPIELST
;
A
#
# COMPACT_ATOMS: atom_id res chain seq x y z
N MET A 1 -24.49 22.26 -28.94
CA MET A 1 -24.14 22.01 -27.52
C MET A 1 -24.27 20.51 -27.31
N GLU A 2 -23.20 19.76 -27.58
CA GLU A 2 -23.22 18.30 -27.52
C GLU A 2 -23.07 17.88 -26.06
N LYS A 3 -24.04 17.08 -25.59
CA LYS A 3 -24.10 16.61 -24.21
C LYS A 3 -23.16 15.41 -24.11
N SER A 4 -21.93 15.62 -23.63
CA SER A 4 -21.00 14.53 -23.34
C SER A 4 -21.63 13.60 -22.32
N GLY A 5 -22.16 12.46 -22.77
CA GLY A 5 -22.68 11.42 -21.90
C GLY A 5 -21.53 10.78 -21.14
N ASN A 6 -21.56 10.84 -19.81
CA ASN A 6 -20.65 10.07 -18.97
C ASN A 6 -21.14 8.62 -18.90
N ILE A 7 -20.29 7.67 -19.28
CA ILE A 7 -20.55 6.25 -19.07
C ILE A 7 -19.98 5.90 -17.68
N GLN A 8 -20.85 5.67 -16.71
CA GLN A 8 -20.46 5.19 -15.38
C GLN A 8 -20.49 3.65 -15.38
N LEU A 9 -19.33 3.03 -15.17
CA LEU A 9 -19.19 1.59 -15.01
C LEU A 9 -19.06 1.28 -13.52
N GLU A 10 -20.02 0.55 -12.98
CA GLU A 10 -19.94 -0.02 -11.63
C GLU A 10 -19.55 -1.48 -11.74
N ILE A 11 -18.34 -1.79 -11.26
CA ILE A 11 -17.84 -3.16 -11.15
C ILE A 11 -18.03 -3.57 -9.69
N PRO A 12 -18.88 -4.56 -9.39
CA PRO A 12 -19.04 -5.08 -8.04
C PRO A 12 -17.69 -5.55 -7.47
N ASP A 13 -17.45 -5.26 -6.19
CA ASP A 13 -16.24 -5.67 -5.46
C ASP A 13 -14.89 -5.25 -6.08
N PHE A 14 -14.89 -4.22 -6.94
CA PHE A 14 -13.68 -3.78 -7.65
C PHE A 14 -12.50 -3.51 -6.70
N SER A 15 -12.74 -2.77 -5.61
CA SER A 15 -11.70 -2.44 -4.64
C SER A 15 -11.07 -3.68 -3.99
N ASN A 16 -11.90 -4.66 -3.60
CA ASN A 16 -11.43 -5.91 -3.00
C ASN A 16 -10.63 -6.74 -4.01
N SER A 17 -11.13 -6.83 -5.24
CA SER A 17 -10.43 -7.50 -6.33
C SER A 17 -9.06 -6.86 -6.59
N VAL A 18 -8.98 -5.53 -6.71
CA VAL A 18 -7.71 -4.81 -6.91
C VAL A 18 -6.73 -5.07 -5.76
N LEU A 19 -7.18 -4.97 -4.51
CA LEU A 19 -6.33 -5.24 -3.33
C LEU A 19 -5.82 -6.69 -3.31
N SER A 20 -6.66 -7.66 -3.68
CA SER A 20 -6.26 -9.07 -3.80
C SER A 20 -5.16 -9.26 -4.84
N HIS A 21 -5.31 -8.66 -6.03
CA HIS A 21 -4.28 -8.72 -7.09
C HIS A 21 -2.98 -8.03 -6.67
N LEU A 22 -3.05 -6.87 -5.98
CA LEU A 22 -1.86 -6.18 -5.46
C LEU A 22 -1.13 -7.05 -4.42
N ASN A 23 -1.86 -7.76 -3.57
CA ASN A 23 -1.27 -8.68 -2.61
C ASN A 23 -0.57 -9.86 -3.30
N GLN A 24 -1.16 -10.43 -4.35
CA GLN A 24 -0.52 -11.48 -5.15
C GLN A 24 0.78 -10.98 -5.80
N LEU A 25 0.77 -9.77 -6.37
CA LEU A 25 1.97 -9.15 -6.93
C LEU A 25 3.06 -8.95 -5.87
N ARG A 26 2.68 -8.54 -4.65
CA ARG A 26 3.61 -8.40 -3.51
C ARG A 26 4.26 -9.74 -3.16
N MET A 27 3.46 -10.80 -3.05
CA MET A 27 3.96 -12.15 -2.75
C MET A 27 4.88 -12.70 -3.84
N GLN A 28 4.65 -12.33 -5.10
CA GLN A 28 5.53 -12.65 -6.24
C GLN A 28 6.76 -11.72 -6.34
N GLY A 29 6.86 -10.68 -5.50
CA GLY A 29 7.93 -9.68 -5.57
C GLY A 29 7.86 -8.78 -6.81
N ARG A 30 6.70 -8.71 -7.47
CA ARG A 30 6.47 -7.93 -8.70
C ARG A 30 6.01 -6.51 -8.37
N LEU A 31 6.59 -5.55 -9.08
CA LEU A 31 6.31 -4.11 -8.93
C LEU A 31 6.62 -3.56 -7.53
N CYS A 32 7.27 -4.35 -6.66
CA CYS A 32 7.67 -3.89 -5.34
C CYS A 32 8.82 -2.90 -5.46
N ASP A 33 8.56 -1.66 -5.09
CA ASP A 33 9.41 -0.47 -5.18
C ASP A 33 9.94 -0.02 -3.80
N ILE A 34 9.62 -0.76 -2.74
CA ILE A 34 10.12 -0.52 -1.39
C ILE A 34 10.37 -1.83 -0.63
N VAL A 35 11.39 -1.80 0.24
CA VAL A 35 11.60 -2.80 1.29
C VAL A 35 11.44 -2.12 2.66
N VAL A 36 10.54 -2.64 3.47
CA VAL A 36 10.30 -2.18 4.85
C VAL A 36 11.00 -3.15 5.80
N ASN A 37 11.92 -2.63 6.61
CA ASN A 37 12.59 -3.42 7.63
C ASN A 37 11.91 -3.19 8.98
N VAL A 38 11.39 -4.26 9.57
CA VAL A 38 10.77 -4.27 10.89
C VAL A 38 11.53 -5.25 11.76
N GLN A 39 12.14 -4.76 12.85
CA GLN A 39 12.86 -5.60 13.82
C GLN A 39 13.90 -6.54 13.18
N GLY A 40 14.60 -6.07 12.15
CA GLY A 40 15.60 -6.85 11.42
C GLY A 40 15.07 -7.76 10.31
N GLN A 41 13.74 -7.85 10.13
CA GLN A 41 13.14 -8.58 9.02
C GLN A 41 12.74 -7.64 7.89
N ALA A 42 13.10 -8.00 6.65
CA ALA A 42 12.81 -7.22 5.45
C ALA A 42 11.53 -7.70 4.74
N PHE A 43 10.64 -6.76 4.42
CA PHE A 43 9.36 -7.00 3.75
C PHE A 43 9.26 -6.18 2.46
N ARG A 44 9.10 -6.84 1.32
CA ARG A 44 8.84 -6.15 0.04
C ARG A 44 7.38 -5.67 -0.01
N ALA A 45 7.17 -4.44 -0.46
CA ALA A 45 5.84 -3.85 -0.55
C ALA A 45 5.75 -2.87 -1.73
N HIS A 46 4.58 -2.24 -1.87
CA HIS A 46 4.30 -1.20 -2.86
C HIS A 46 4.14 0.15 -2.15
N LYS A 47 4.91 1.17 -2.52
CA LYS A 47 4.84 2.51 -1.93
C LYS A 47 3.45 3.10 -2.03
N VAL A 48 2.81 2.95 -3.19
CA VAL A 48 1.46 3.48 -3.43
C VAL A 48 0.42 2.90 -2.47
N VAL A 49 0.53 1.61 -2.12
CA VAL A 49 -0.39 0.96 -1.17
C VAL A 49 -0.11 1.43 0.26
N LEU A 50 1.17 1.60 0.62
CA LEU A 50 1.56 2.11 1.94
C LEU A 50 1.14 3.58 2.12
N ALA A 51 1.37 4.43 1.12
CA ALA A 51 0.97 5.84 1.13
C ALA A 51 -0.57 6.00 1.18
N ALA A 52 -1.31 5.16 0.43
CA ALA A 52 -2.76 5.17 0.45
C ALA A 52 -3.32 4.78 1.84
N SER A 53 -2.69 3.82 2.51
CA SER A 53 -3.13 3.28 3.81
C SER A 53 -2.65 4.07 5.03
N SER A 54 -1.56 4.86 4.92
CA SER A 54 -0.99 5.60 6.05
C SER A 54 -0.48 6.98 5.65
N PRO A 55 -0.90 8.07 6.33
CA PRO A 55 -0.35 9.41 6.15
C PRO A 55 1.17 9.46 6.37
N TYR A 56 1.70 8.69 7.33
CA TYR A 56 3.14 8.63 7.58
C TYR A 56 3.90 8.20 6.32
N PHE A 57 3.48 7.13 5.68
CA PHE A 57 4.11 6.68 4.45
C PHE A 57 3.87 7.61 3.28
N ARG A 58 2.73 8.30 3.25
CA ARG A 58 2.41 9.29 2.22
C ARG A 58 3.37 10.47 2.25
N ASP A 59 3.66 11.00 3.43
CA ASP A 59 4.43 12.23 3.59
C ASP A 59 5.94 11.97 3.59
N HIS A 60 6.36 10.76 3.99
CA HIS A 60 7.79 10.40 4.13
C HIS A 60 8.35 9.57 2.96
N MET A 61 7.54 9.09 2.01
CA MET A 61 8.05 8.32 0.86
C MET A 61 8.12 9.16 -0.42
N SER A 62 9.33 9.32 -0.96
CA SER A 62 9.49 9.75 -2.36
C SER A 62 9.15 8.60 -3.31
N LEU A 63 8.22 8.79 -4.24
CA LEU A 63 7.81 7.76 -5.21
C LEU A 63 8.84 7.48 -6.32
N ASN A 64 9.93 8.27 -6.40
CA ASN A 64 10.87 8.25 -7.52
C ASN A 64 12.05 7.25 -7.39
N GLU A 65 12.33 6.73 -6.20
CA GLU A 65 13.55 5.95 -5.92
C GLU A 65 13.20 4.58 -5.32
N MET A 66 13.99 3.52 -5.49
CA MET A 66 13.82 2.32 -4.65
C MET A 66 14.25 2.67 -3.22
N SER A 67 13.37 2.52 -2.23
CA SER A 67 13.69 2.94 -0.85
C SER A 67 13.72 1.76 0.12
N THR A 68 14.61 1.82 1.11
CA THR A 68 14.58 0.97 2.30
C THR A 68 14.10 1.80 3.47
N CYS A 69 13.00 1.43 4.12
CA CYS A 69 12.49 2.14 5.30
C CYS A 69 12.75 1.31 6.56
N LEU A 70 13.52 1.84 7.50
CA LEU A 70 13.76 1.22 8.80
C LEU A 70 12.68 1.68 9.78
N LEU A 71 11.78 0.77 10.16
CA LEU A 71 10.82 1.02 11.23
C LEU A 71 11.44 0.51 12.53
N SER A 72 12.22 1.36 13.19
CA SER A 72 12.84 1.03 14.47
C SER A 72 11.91 1.44 15.61
N GLY A 73 11.34 0.45 16.29
CA GLY A 73 10.92 0.46 17.71
C GLY A 73 9.82 1.41 18.18
N ASP A 74 9.93 2.71 17.89
CA ASP A 74 9.22 3.75 18.65
C ASP A 74 8.09 4.43 17.87
N LEU A 75 7.84 3.98 16.65
CA LEU A 75 6.74 4.46 15.80
C LEU A 75 5.73 3.34 15.53
N PHE A 76 5.22 2.71 16.58
CA PHE A 76 4.12 1.77 16.45
C PHE A 76 2.93 2.22 17.31
N ILE A 77 1.79 2.34 16.62
CA ILE A 77 0.43 2.45 17.14
C ILE A 77 0.01 3.84 17.64
N SER A 78 -0.45 4.68 16.70
CA SER A 78 -1.67 5.45 17.01
C SER A 78 -2.81 4.43 17.22
N PRO A 79 -3.70 4.58 18.20
CA PRO A 79 -4.67 3.54 18.61
C PRO A 79 -5.67 3.11 17.52
N GLN A 80 -5.67 3.78 16.37
CA GLN A 80 -6.65 3.59 15.30
C GLN A 80 -6.13 2.80 14.08
N THR A 81 -4.87 2.37 14.06
CA THR A 81 -4.34 1.57 12.95
C THR A 81 -4.03 0.16 13.43
N LYS A 82 -4.93 -0.78 13.07
CA LYS A 82 -4.66 -2.22 13.10
C LYS A 82 -3.27 -2.43 12.49
N SER A 83 -2.46 -3.28 13.10
CA SER A 83 -1.10 -3.56 12.65
C SER A 83 -1.10 -3.80 11.12
N PRO A 84 -0.12 -3.29 10.35
CA PRO A 84 -0.08 -3.48 8.89
C PRO A 84 -0.05 -4.96 8.45
N ILE A 85 0.19 -5.85 9.40
CA ILE A 85 0.28 -7.31 9.26
C ILE A 85 -1.09 -8.01 9.40
N GLU A 86 -2.11 -7.29 9.86
CA GLU A 86 -3.45 -7.83 10.16
C GLU A 86 -4.51 -7.43 9.11
N LEU A 87 -4.10 -6.98 7.92
CA LEU A 87 -5.00 -6.75 6.77
C LEU A 87 -5.12 -7.99 5.86
N SER A 88 -4.58 -9.13 6.29
CA SER A 88 -4.68 -10.41 5.59
C SER A 88 -4.88 -11.57 6.56
N THR A 89 -6.04 -11.63 7.18
CA THR A 89 -6.72 -12.89 7.53
C THR A 89 -8.22 -12.64 7.40
#